data_AF-A0A9Q0FGP9-F1
#
_entry.id   AF-A0A9Q0FGP9-F1
#
_cell.length_a   1.000
_cell.length_b   1.000
_cell.length_c   1.000
_cell.angle_alpha   90.00
_cell.angle_beta   90.00
_cell.angle_gamma   90.00
#
_symmetry.space_group_name_H-M   'P 1'
#
loop_
_entity.id
_entity.type
_entity.pdbx_description
1 polymer ?
#
loop_
_entity_poly.entity_id
_entity_poly.type
_entity_poly.pdbx_seq_one_letter_code
_entity_poly.pdbx_strand_id
1 'polypeptide(L)' 'MTSPRPPTPMCCSKLRDQKPCLCQYVKNHHLQKLVNSPNAKKAARICRSPFPKC' A
#
# COMPACT_ATOMS: atom_id res chain seq x y z
N MET A 1 1.92 16.76 -12.41
CA MET A 1 1.19 16.41 -11.15
C MET A 1 0.19 15.31 -11.47
N THR A 2 0.30 14.14 -10.84
CA THR A 2 -0.70 13.07 -10.98
C THR A 2 -1.94 13.47 -10.18
N SER A 3 -3.08 13.70 -10.85
CA SER A 3 -4.35 13.95 -10.16
C SER A 3 -4.71 12.74 -9.28
N PRO A 4 -5.21 12.94 -8.05
CA PRO A 4 -5.59 11.85 -7.18
C PRO A 4 -6.79 11.11 -7.78
N ARG A 5 -6.53 9.95 -8.41
CA ARG A 5 -7.53 9.02 -8.91
C ARG A 5 -7.74 7.88 -7.91
N PRO A 6 -8.97 7.39 -7.71
CA PRO A 6 -9.19 6.19 -6.92
C PRO A 6 -8.47 4.99 -7.57
N PRO A 7 -7.94 4.05 -6.79
CA PRO A 7 -7.32 2.84 -7.32
C PRO A 7 -8.33 1.98 -8.07
N THR A 8 -7.89 1.37 -9.17
CA THR A 8 -8.72 0.45 -9.96
C THR A 8 -8.89 -0.90 -9.25
N PRO A 9 -9.92 -1.69 -9.59
CA PRO A 9 -10.11 -3.03 -9.02
C PRO A 9 -8.87 -3.94 -9.22
N MET A 10 -8.23 -3.85 -10.39
CA MET A 10 -7.00 -4.58 -10.71
C MET A 10 -5.84 -4.18 -9.79
N CYS A 11 -5.65 -2.87 -9.56
CA CYS A 11 -4.66 -2.36 -8.62
C CYS A 11 -4.88 -2.93 -7.22
N CYS A 12 -6.13 -2.89 -6.74
CA CYS A 12 -6.46 -3.42 -5.42
C CYS A 12 -6.26 -4.94 -5.32
N SER A 13 -6.51 -5.70 -6.40
CA SER A 13 -6.22 -7.14 -6.42
C SER A 13 -4.73 -7.40 -6.26
N LYS A 14 -3.90 -6.75 -7.06
CA LYS A 14 -2.44 -6.92 -6.99
C LYS A 14 -1.85 -6.43 -5.67
N LEU A 15 -2.42 -5.39 -5.08
CA LEU A 15 -1.99 -4.92 -3.76
C LEU A 15 -2.26 -5.97 -2.66
N ARG A 16 -3.40 -6.66 -2.72
CA ARG A 16 -3.73 -7.74 -1.78
C ARG A 16 -2.82 -8.95 -1.97
N ASP A 17 -2.54 -9.34 -3.21
CA ASP A 17 -1.65 -10.45 -3.54
C ASP A 17 -0.22 -10.21 -3.02
N GLN A 18 0.20 -8.94 -2.98
CA GLN A 18 1.52 -8.53 -2.49
C GLN A 18 1.64 -8.37 -0.97
N LYS A 19 0.59 -8.67 -0.19
CA LYS A 19 0.63 -8.60 1.28
C LYS A 19 1.92 -9.14 1.93
N PRO A 20 2.43 -10.35 1.60
CA PRO A 20 3.65 -10.86 2.21
C PRO A 20 4.89 -10.00 1.90
N CYS A 21 4.99 -9.45 0.68
CA CYS A 21 6.07 -8.54 0.32
C CYS A 21 5.97 -7.19 1.04
N LEU A 22 4.74 -6.68 1.23
CA LEU A 22 4.50 -5.42 1.94
C LEU A 22 4.96 -5.47 3.40
N CYS A 23 4.90 -6.65 4.05
CA CYS A 23 5.50 -6.82 5.37
C CYS A 23 7.01 -6.53 5.38
N GLN A 24 7.74 -6.99 4.37
CA GLN A 24 9.17 -6.70 4.25
C GLN A 24 9.41 -5.20 4.03
N TYR A 25 8.50 -4.52 3.33
CA TYR A 25 8.60 -3.08 3.09
C TYR A 25 8.38 -2.28 4.38
N VAL A 26 7.50 -2.75 5.27
CA VAL A 26 7.30 -2.14 6.60
C VAL A 26 8.55 -2.30 7.47
N LYS A 27 9.23 -3.45 7.40
CA LYS A 27 10.48 -3.74 8.13
C LYS A 27 11.70 -3.02 7.58
N ASN A 28 11.72 -2.73 6.28
CA ASN A 28 12.84 -2.06 5.65
C ASN A 28 12.77 -0.54 5.84
N HIS A 29 13.71 0.03 6.58
CA HIS A 29 13.76 1.48 6.89
C HIS A 29 13.73 2.39 5.65
N HIS A 30 14.28 1.95 4.51
CA HIS A 30 14.29 2.74 3.27
C HIS A 30 12.91 2.78 2.61
N LEU A 31 12.16 1.67 2.69
CA LEU A 31 10.83 1.52 2.10
C LEU A 31 9.70 1.90 3.07
N GLN A 32 10.00 1.93 4.36
CA GLN A 32 9.05 2.28 5.41
C GLN A 32 8.40 3.65 5.18
N LYS A 33 9.16 4.62 4.63
CA LYS A 33 8.65 5.94 4.27
C LYS A 33 7.56 5.87 3.19
N LEU A 34 7.70 4.96 2.22
CA LEU A 34 6.74 4.78 1.14
C LEU A 34 5.41 4.22 1.65
N VAL A 35 5.46 3.14 2.43
CA VAL A 35 4.26 2.50 3.00
C VAL A 35 3.57 3.38 4.05
N ASN A 36 4.34 4.22 4.75
CA ASN A 36 3.79 5.16 5.72
C ASN A 36 3.27 6.47 5.13
N SER A 37 3.47 6.71 3.83
CA SER A 37 2.97 7.92 3.18
C SER A 37 1.44 8.01 3.25
N PRO A 38 0.86 9.22 3.33
CA PRO A 38 -0.59 9.40 3.38
C PRO A 38 -1.32 8.75 2.20
N ASN A 39 -0.72 8.82 1.01
CA ASN A 39 -1.30 8.24 -0.22
C ASN A 39 -1.27 6.71 -0.20
N ALA A 40 -0.18 6.09 0.28
CA ALA A 40 -0.11 4.64 0.45
C ALA A 40 -1.16 4.14 1.45
N LYS A 41 -1.29 4.81 2.61
CA LYS A 41 -2.33 4.49 3.59
C LYS A 41 -3.74 4.66 3.04
N LYS A 42 -3.98 5.71 2.26
CA LYS A 42 -5.27 5.96 1.59
C LYS A 42 -5.60 4.84 0.58
N ALA A 43 -4.65 4.46 -0.26
CA ALA A 43 -4.82 3.37 -1.22
C ALA A 43 -5.07 2.02 -0.52
N ALA A 44 -4.31 1.71 0.53
CA ALA A 44 -4.49 0.53 1.36
C ALA A 44 -5.89 0.46 1.98
N ARG A 45 -6.40 1.59 2.48
CA ARG A 45 -7.77 1.69 3.03
C ARG A 45 -8.84 1.48 1.96
N ILE A 46 -8.73 2.12 0.81
CA ILE A 46 -9.69 1.97 -0.30
C ILE A 46 -9.72 0.52 -0.79
N CYS A 47 -8.55 -0.10 -0.94
CA CYS A 47 -8.42 -1.48 -1.40
C CYS A 47 -8.70 -2.56 -0.34
N ARG A 48 -9.10 -2.16 0.89
CA ARG A 48 -9.29 -3.05 2.05
C ARG A 48 -8.07 -3.95 2.34
N SER A 49 -6.88 -3.40 2.13
CA SER A 49 -5.60 -4.07 2.38
C SER A 49 -4.73 -3.21 3.30
N PRO A 50 -5.16 -2.98 4.57
CA PRO A 50 -4.34 -2.23 5.52
C PRO A 50 -2.98 -2.92 5.70
N PHE A 51 -1.92 -2.12 5.79
CA PHE A 51 -0.58 -2.64 6.06
C PHE A 51 -0.59 -3.36 7.41
N PRO A 52 -0.15 -4.63 7.49
CA PRO A 52 -0.14 -5.35 8.76
C PRO A 52 0.99 -4.84 9.66
N LYS A 53 0.84 -5.03 10.98
CA LYS A 53 1.97 -5.04 11.89
C LYS A 53 2.68 -6.38 11.73
N CYS A 54 3.57 -6.43 10.76
CA CYS A 54 4.59 -7.45 10.62
C CYS A 54 5.86 -6.95 11.33
#